data_AF-A0A8H6XT40-F1
#
_entry.id   AF-A0A8H6XT40-F1
#
_cell.length_a   1.000
_cell.length_b   1.000
_cell.length_c   1.000
_cell.angle_alpha   90.00
_cell.angle_beta   90.00
_cell.angle_gamma   90.00
#
_symmetry.space_group_name_H-M   'P 1'
#
loop_
_entity.id
_entity.type
_entity.pdbx_description
1 polymer ?
#
loop_
_entity_poly.entity_id
_entity_poly.type
_entity_poly.pdbx_seq_one_letter_code
_entity_poly.pdbx_strand_id
1 'polypeptide(L)'
;MRSETPEKTALEAAVQHGSETIVQLLFEHGADVKQGTALYTASQMGHEQIARWLIEQGTNVNTQNDNSETPLGVASYAGHLAIVRLLIQNGADPNAGDSWHGAPLAAASGQGHAEIVEYLLACEADVNAQGGRHGTALYAASVYAHETVARLLLARGADVNAVGCNGTALQAASRWGPQSMVQLLLEHGADVNAEGGAYGTALQAASMEGKKNVVQLLLEWGADVNAQAGPHGTALHAAQDGVSERGLYYPGEGNEVVQLLLDHGADVSVERKPRPSVFIPEGSVAGELTKPGSTSDESDDES
;
A
#
# COMPACT_ATOMS: atom_id res chain seq x y z
N MET A 1 -28.37 -2.84 -3.27
CA MET A 1 -28.51 -4.10 -4.02
C MET A 1 -27.25 -4.89 -3.75
N ARG A 2 -27.37 -6.07 -3.12
CA ARG A 2 -26.21 -6.93 -2.83
C ARG A 2 -25.68 -7.43 -4.17
N SER A 3 -24.39 -7.22 -4.42
CA SER A 3 -23.68 -7.69 -5.61
C SER A 3 -23.76 -9.21 -5.65
N GLU A 4 -24.48 -9.75 -6.62
CA GLU A 4 -24.36 -11.15 -7.01
C GLU A 4 -22.88 -11.37 -7.37
N THR A 5 -22.22 -12.30 -6.68
CA THR A 5 -20.91 -12.80 -7.12
C THR A 5 -21.10 -13.30 -8.55
N PRO A 6 -20.37 -12.80 -9.56
CA PRO A 6 -20.50 -13.32 -10.91
C PRO A 6 -20.27 -14.83 -10.86
N GLU A 7 -21.18 -15.61 -11.45
CA GLU A 7 -21.07 -17.07 -11.50
C GLU A 7 -19.73 -17.42 -12.15
N LYS A 8 -18.78 -17.93 -11.37
CA LYS A 8 -17.48 -18.36 -11.89
C LYS A 8 -17.73 -19.43 -12.94
N THR A 9 -17.18 -19.22 -14.13
CA THR A 9 -17.32 -20.22 -15.20
C THR A 9 -16.67 -21.54 -14.77
N ALA A 10 -17.09 -22.67 -15.35
CA ALA A 10 -16.42 -23.96 -15.07
C ALA A 10 -14.91 -23.91 -15.37
N LEU A 11 -14.50 -23.08 -16.34
CA LEU A 11 -13.10 -22.82 -16.65
C LEU A 11 -12.39 -22.09 -15.51
N GLU A 12 -12.98 -21.02 -14.97
CA GLU A 12 -12.40 -20.28 -13.85
C GLU A 12 -12.26 -21.12 -12.59
N ALA A 13 -13.24 -21.98 -12.28
CA ALA A 13 -13.12 -22.92 -11.17
C ALA A 13 -11.97 -23.92 -11.38
N ALA A 14 -11.85 -24.47 -12.60
CA ALA A 14 -10.75 -25.37 -12.93
C ALA A 14 -9.37 -24.69 -12.82
N VAL A 15 -9.28 -23.44 -13.30
CA VAL A 15 -8.07 -22.61 -13.15
C VAL A 15 -7.78 -22.33 -11.68
N GLN A 16 -8.78 -21.92 -10.90
CA GLN A 16 -8.61 -21.62 -9.47
C GLN A 16 -8.02 -22.81 -8.71
N HIS A 17 -8.49 -24.03 -8.99
CA HIS A 17 -7.99 -25.27 -8.38
C HIS A 17 -6.71 -25.82 -9.00
N GLY A 18 -6.12 -25.15 -10.00
CA GLY A 18 -4.87 -25.57 -10.62
C GLY A 18 -4.99 -26.83 -11.47
N SER A 19 -6.20 -27.18 -11.93
CA SER A 19 -6.42 -28.43 -12.66
C SER A 19 -6.14 -28.27 -14.16
N GLU A 20 -4.87 -28.38 -14.54
CA GLU A 20 -4.42 -28.28 -15.94
C GLU A 20 -5.23 -29.17 -16.90
N THR A 21 -5.45 -30.43 -16.52
CA THR A 21 -6.21 -31.40 -17.32
C THR A 21 -7.64 -30.94 -17.57
N ILE A 22 -8.31 -30.41 -16.55
CA ILE A 22 -9.70 -29.95 -16.68
C ILE A 22 -9.75 -28.66 -17.50
N VAL A 23 -8.79 -27.75 -17.33
CA VAL A 23 -8.67 -26.53 -18.15
C VAL A 23 -8.55 -26.87 -19.63
N GLN A 24 -7.68 -27.81 -19.98
CA GLN A 24 -7.50 -28.26 -21.37
C GLN A 24 -8.76 -28.93 -21.92
N LEU A 25 -9.38 -29.83 -21.15
CA LEU A 25 -10.61 -30.52 -21.55
C LEU A 25 -11.76 -29.54 -21.80
N LEU A 26 -11.92 -28.52 -20.94
CA LEU A 26 -12.95 -27.49 -21.09
C LEU A 26 -12.71 -26.64 -22.35
N PHE A 27 -11.46 -26.30 -22.64
CA PHE A 27 -11.10 -25.60 -23.88
C PHE A 27 -11.41 -26.42 -25.13
N GLU A 28 -11.08 -27.72 -25.13
CA GLU A 28 -11.43 -28.64 -26.25
C GLU A 28 -12.96 -28.70 -26.50
N HIS A 29 -13.76 -28.45 -25.47
CA HIS A 29 -15.22 -28.39 -25.54
C HIS A 29 -15.77 -26.96 -25.72
N GLY A 30 -14.93 -25.99 -26.09
CA GLY A 30 -15.33 -24.66 -26.51
C GLY A 30 -15.35 -23.59 -25.42
N ALA A 31 -14.73 -23.83 -24.26
CA ALA A 31 -14.55 -22.78 -23.26
C ALA A 31 -13.65 -21.64 -23.79
N ASP A 32 -14.10 -20.39 -23.62
CA ASP A 32 -13.37 -19.22 -24.08
C ASP A 32 -12.27 -18.81 -23.08
N VAL A 33 -11.02 -19.03 -23.47
CA VAL A 33 -9.82 -18.69 -22.68
C VAL A 33 -9.33 -17.25 -22.92
N LYS A 34 -9.93 -16.51 -23.87
CA LYS A 34 -9.42 -15.21 -24.33
C LYS A 34 -9.99 -14.02 -23.56
N GLN A 35 -11.05 -14.21 -22.77
CA GLN A 35 -11.66 -13.16 -21.95
C GLN A 35 -10.77 -12.68 -20.79
N GLY A 36 -9.56 -13.22 -20.63
CA GLY A 36 -8.55 -12.71 -19.71
C GLY A 36 -8.77 -13.09 -18.23
N THR A 37 -9.99 -13.38 -17.81
CA THR A 37 -10.34 -13.82 -16.44
C THR A 37 -9.58 -15.08 -16.03
N ALA A 38 -9.40 -16.03 -16.95
CA ALA A 38 -8.62 -17.24 -16.71
C ALA A 38 -7.13 -16.91 -16.44
N LEU A 39 -6.52 -16.02 -17.22
CA LEU A 39 -5.11 -15.65 -17.03
C LEU A 39 -4.92 -14.85 -15.75
N TYR A 40 -5.86 -13.95 -15.43
CA TYR A 40 -5.91 -13.26 -14.15
C TYR A 40 -5.96 -14.25 -12.98
N THR A 41 -6.87 -15.22 -13.01
CA THR A 41 -7.06 -16.20 -11.93
C THR A 41 -5.84 -17.11 -11.77
N ALA A 42 -5.26 -17.59 -12.87
CA ALA A 42 -4.01 -18.37 -12.84
C ALA A 42 -2.86 -17.55 -12.25
N SER A 43 -2.79 -16.25 -12.59
CA SER A 43 -1.77 -15.32 -12.10
C SER A 43 -1.93 -15.01 -10.63
N GLN A 44 -3.17 -14.91 -10.14
CA GLN A 44 -3.47 -14.71 -8.73
C GLN A 44 -3.13 -15.94 -7.88
N MET A 45 -3.48 -17.13 -8.38
CA MET A 45 -3.33 -18.40 -7.65
C MET A 45 -1.94 -19.03 -7.79
N GLY A 46 -1.08 -18.52 -8.67
CA GLY A 46 0.29 -19.02 -8.82
C GLY A 46 0.43 -20.23 -9.75
N HIS A 47 -0.58 -20.52 -10.57
CA HIS A 47 -0.58 -21.68 -11.47
C HIS A 47 0.20 -21.39 -12.75
N GLU A 48 1.54 -21.46 -12.66
CA GLU A 48 2.46 -21.09 -13.74
C GLU A 48 2.20 -21.87 -15.05
N GLN A 49 1.98 -23.18 -14.97
CA GLN A 49 1.73 -24.02 -16.15
C GLN A 49 0.44 -23.62 -16.87
N ILE A 50 -0.61 -23.33 -16.11
CA ILE A 50 -1.88 -22.84 -16.66
C ILE A 50 -1.69 -21.46 -17.30
N ALA A 51 -1.01 -20.54 -16.61
CA ALA A 51 -0.73 -19.21 -17.14
C ALA A 51 0.06 -19.28 -18.46
N ARG A 52 1.09 -20.12 -18.52
CA ARG A 52 1.90 -20.36 -19.74
C ARG A 52 1.04 -20.89 -20.87
N TRP A 53 0.26 -21.94 -20.60
CA TRP A 53 -0.60 -22.54 -21.60
C TRP A 53 -1.65 -21.55 -22.14
N LEU A 54 -2.26 -20.72 -21.28
CA LEU A 54 -3.22 -19.69 -21.69
C LEU A 54 -2.58 -18.65 -22.63
N ILE A 55 -1.36 -18.21 -22.32
CA ILE A 55 -0.60 -17.28 -23.18
C ILE A 55 -0.31 -17.92 -24.55
N GLU A 56 0.05 -19.21 -24.57
CA GLU A 56 0.26 -19.97 -25.82
C GLU A 56 -1.01 -20.09 -26.67
N GLN A 57 -2.20 -20.11 -26.06
CA GLN A 57 -3.48 -20.06 -26.78
C GLN A 57 -3.86 -18.66 -27.30
N GLY A 58 -2.99 -17.67 -27.09
CA GLY A 58 -3.16 -16.30 -27.59
C GLY A 58 -4.04 -15.42 -26.70
N THR A 59 -4.15 -15.72 -25.41
CA THR A 59 -4.77 -14.80 -24.43
C THR A 59 -3.95 -13.51 -24.34
N ASN A 60 -4.63 -12.36 -24.34
CA ASN A 60 -3.96 -11.06 -24.18
C ASN A 60 -3.37 -10.92 -22.77
N VAL A 61 -2.04 -10.80 -22.66
CA VAL A 61 -1.33 -10.65 -21.38
C VAL A 61 -1.65 -9.35 -20.64
N ASN A 62 -2.09 -8.31 -21.38
CA ASN A 62 -2.48 -7.01 -20.85
C ASN A 62 -4.00 -6.88 -20.65
N THR A 63 -4.71 -8.01 -20.57
CA THR A 63 -6.15 -7.99 -20.26
C THR A 63 -6.40 -7.32 -18.91
N GLN A 64 -7.55 -6.64 -18.81
CA GLN A 64 -8.03 -6.06 -17.57
C GLN A 64 -9.37 -6.72 -17.21
N ASN A 65 -9.59 -6.98 -15.93
CA ASN A 65 -10.92 -7.33 -15.43
C ASN A 65 -11.76 -6.04 -15.19
N ASP A 66 -12.99 -6.20 -14.70
CA ASP A 66 -13.90 -5.07 -14.43
C ASP A 66 -13.36 -4.05 -13.42
N ASN A 67 -12.36 -4.44 -12.60
CA ASN A 67 -11.68 -3.58 -11.64
C ASN A 67 -10.40 -2.94 -12.23
N SER A 68 -10.20 -3.04 -13.54
CA SER A 68 -8.99 -2.59 -14.27
C SER A 68 -7.70 -3.31 -13.84
N GLU A 69 -7.82 -4.46 -13.17
CA GLU A 69 -6.68 -5.23 -12.66
C GLU A 69 -6.05 -6.07 -13.78
N THR A 70 -4.72 -6.05 -13.85
CA THR A 70 -3.95 -6.80 -14.84
C THR A 70 -3.41 -8.11 -14.24
N PRO A 71 -3.20 -9.17 -15.05
CA PRO A 71 -2.50 -10.38 -14.62
C PRO A 71 -1.14 -10.08 -13.96
N LEU A 72 -0.41 -9.09 -14.49
CA LEU A 72 0.89 -8.68 -13.95
C LEU A 72 0.76 -8.03 -12.57
N GLY A 73 -0.23 -7.15 -12.39
CA GLY A 73 -0.52 -6.52 -11.11
C GLY A 73 -0.86 -7.54 -10.02
N VAL A 74 -1.76 -8.48 -10.32
CA VAL A 74 -2.17 -9.50 -9.33
C VAL A 74 -1.06 -10.52 -9.03
N ALA A 75 -0.27 -10.94 -10.03
CA ALA A 75 0.89 -11.80 -9.79
C ALA A 75 1.96 -11.08 -8.93
N SER A 76 2.15 -9.79 -9.16
CA SER A 76 3.08 -8.95 -8.40
C SER A 76 2.61 -8.76 -6.96
N TYR A 77 1.31 -8.57 -6.74
CA TYR A 77 0.71 -8.55 -5.41
C TYR A 77 0.84 -9.89 -4.69
N ALA A 78 0.51 -10.99 -5.37
CA ALA A 78 0.47 -12.34 -4.78
C ALA A 78 1.87 -12.97 -4.56
N GLY A 79 2.94 -12.38 -5.12
CA GLY A 79 4.31 -12.86 -4.90
C GLY A 79 4.78 -13.92 -5.90
N HIS A 80 4.10 -14.09 -7.02
CA HIS A 80 4.39 -15.16 -7.99
C HIS A 80 5.44 -14.74 -9.03
N LEU A 81 6.71 -14.67 -8.62
CA LEU A 81 7.82 -14.19 -9.47
C LEU A 81 7.93 -14.93 -10.82
N ALA A 82 7.69 -16.24 -10.85
CA ALA A 82 7.74 -17.03 -12.09
C ALA A 82 6.70 -16.54 -13.11
N ILE A 83 5.49 -16.22 -12.64
CA ILE A 83 4.42 -15.67 -13.47
C ILE A 83 4.73 -14.23 -13.89
N VAL A 84 5.26 -13.40 -12.98
CA VAL A 84 5.71 -12.03 -13.33
C VAL A 84 6.70 -12.06 -14.49
N ARG A 85 7.72 -12.93 -14.41
CA ARG A 85 8.71 -13.13 -15.48
C ARG A 85 8.05 -13.57 -16.78
N LEU A 86 7.17 -14.56 -16.71
CA LEU A 86 6.43 -15.08 -17.87
C LEU A 86 5.61 -13.98 -18.56
N LEU A 87 4.88 -13.16 -17.80
CA LEU A 87 4.03 -12.10 -18.33
C LEU A 87 4.86 -10.99 -19.00
N ILE A 88 5.90 -10.50 -18.34
CA ILE A 88 6.80 -9.48 -18.92
C ILE A 88 7.47 -9.98 -20.20
N GLN A 89 7.96 -11.23 -20.22
CA GLN A 89 8.57 -11.84 -21.41
C GLN A 89 7.61 -11.95 -22.60
N ASN A 90 6.29 -11.97 -22.34
CA ASN A 90 5.26 -12.02 -23.37
C ASN A 90 4.62 -10.64 -23.64
N GLY A 91 5.27 -9.55 -23.20
CA GLY A 91 4.86 -8.18 -23.54
C GLY A 91 3.84 -7.56 -22.59
N ALA A 92 3.75 -8.05 -21.35
CA ALA A 92 3.01 -7.33 -20.32
C ALA A 92 3.70 -5.98 -20.03
N ASP A 93 2.91 -4.92 -19.92
CA ASP A 93 3.43 -3.58 -19.61
C ASP A 93 3.71 -3.47 -18.09
N PRO A 94 4.97 -3.26 -17.66
CA PRO A 94 5.34 -3.14 -16.25
C PRO A 94 4.69 -1.94 -15.53
N ASN A 95 4.17 -0.98 -16.29
CA ASN A 95 3.52 0.22 -15.78
C ASN A 95 1.99 0.16 -15.90
N ALA A 96 1.43 -0.96 -16.38
CA ALA A 96 -0.01 -1.10 -16.53
C ALA A 96 -0.70 -1.25 -15.18
N GLY A 97 -1.50 -0.26 -14.79
CA GLY A 97 -2.39 -0.38 -13.65
C GLY A 97 -2.71 0.95 -12.98
N ASP A 98 -3.92 1.42 -13.18
CA ASP A 98 -4.64 2.35 -12.30
C ASP A 98 -5.62 1.62 -11.36
N SER A 99 -5.53 0.29 -11.31
CA SER A 99 -6.38 -0.60 -10.50
C SER A 99 -6.25 -0.41 -8.99
N TRP A 100 -7.11 -1.08 -8.22
CA TRP A 100 -7.07 -1.07 -6.74
C TRP A 100 -5.68 -1.40 -6.17
N HIS A 101 -5.00 -2.40 -6.72
CA HIS A 101 -3.65 -2.80 -6.29
C HIS A 101 -2.55 -1.79 -6.70
N GLY A 102 -2.88 -0.84 -7.59
CA GLY A 102 -1.95 0.09 -8.23
C GLY A 102 -1.12 -0.56 -9.32
N ALA A 103 -0.08 0.16 -9.76
CA ALA A 103 0.90 -0.37 -10.69
C ALA A 103 1.58 -1.63 -10.09
N PRO A 104 2.03 -2.59 -10.92
CA PRO A 104 2.69 -3.82 -10.46
C PRO A 104 3.81 -3.58 -9.45
N LEU A 105 4.60 -2.53 -9.66
CA LEU A 105 5.68 -2.13 -8.77
C LEU A 105 5.16 -1.74 -7.38
N ALA A 106 4.08 -0.94 -7.30
CA ALA A 106 3.49 -0.53 -6.04
C ALA A 106 2.81 -1.70 -5.31
N ALA A 107 2.17 -2.60 -6.06
CA ALA A 107 1.57 -3.82 -5.53
C ALA A 107 2.62 -4.75 -4.86
N ALA A 108 3.69 -5.07 -5.58
CA ALA A 108 4.81 -5.86 -5.02
C ALA A 108 5.48 -5.15 -3.84
N SER A 109 5.61 -3.82 -3.90
CA SER A 109 6.25 -3.04 -2.85
C SER A 109 5.46 -3.03 -1.54
N GLY A 110 4.13 -2.93 -1.63
CA GLY A 110 3.24 -2.99 -0.48
C GLY A 110 3.15 -4.37 0.17
N GLN A 111 3.50 -5.43 -0.55
CA GLN A 111 3.54 -6.81 -0.03
C GLN A 111 4.96 -7.28 0.34
N GLY A 112 5.98 -6.45 0.11
CA GLY A 112 7.35 -6.76 0.51
C GLY A 112 8.10 -7.72 -0.42
N HIS A 113 7.59 -7.97 -1.63
CA HIS A 113 8.17 -8.92 -2.58
C HIS A 113 9.42 -8.35 -3.27
N ALA A 114 10.53 -8.27 -2.54
CA ALA A 114 11.76 -7.60 -2.98
C ALA A 114 12.32 -8.14 -4.32
N GLU A 115 12.26 -9.45 -4.56
CA GLU A 115 12.71 -10.04 -5.83
C GLU A 115 11.87 -9.60 -7.03
N ILE A 116 10.55 -9.44 -6.82
CA ILE A 116 9.64 -8.94 -7.86
C ILE A 116 9.90 -7.46 -8.11
N VAL A 117 10.05 -6.67 -7.05
CA VAL A 117 10.39 -5.23 -7.16
C VAL A 117 11.70 -5.06 -7.93
N GLU A 118 12.72 -5.84 -7.61
CA GLU A 118 14.01 -5.78 -8.31
C GLU A 118 13.87 -6.13 -9.79
N TYR A 119 13.10 -7.18 -10.10
CA TYR A 119 12.86 -7.61 -11.47
C TYR A 119 12.07 -6.58 -12.28
N LEU A 120 10.99 -6.02 -11.72
CA LEU A 120 10.17 -5.00 -12.39
C LEU A 120 11.00 -3.74 -12.69
N LEU A 121 11.83 -3.29 -11.75
CA LEU A 121 12.73 -2.15 -11.96
C LEU A 121 13.80 -2.44 -13.03
N ALA A 122 14.28 -3.69 -13.12
CA ALA A 122 15.19 -4.11 -14.19
C ALA A 122 14.50 -4.15 -15.56
N CYS A 123 13.17 -4.25 -15.59
CA CYS A 123 12.33 -4.21 -16.79
C CYS A 123 11.69 -2.83 -17.03
N GLU A 124 12.35 -1.75 -16.59
CA GLU A 124 11.94 -0.36 -16.86
C GLU A 124 10.57 0.04 -16.27
N ALA A 125 10.14 -0.61 -15.18
CA ALA A 125 9.04 -0.06 -14.38
C ALA A 125 9.40 1.33 -13.84
N ASP A 126 8.49 2.29 -13.98
CA ASP A 126 8.66 3.65 -13.46
C ASP A 126 8.61 3.62 -11.93
N VAL A 127 9.76 3.86 -11.31
CA VAL A 127 9.93 3.90 -9.85
C VAL A 127 9.05 4.96 -9.17
N ASN A 128 8.67 6.00 -9.91
CA ASN A 128 7.88 7.13 -9.43
C ASN A 128 6.44 7.13 -9.96
N ALA A 129 6.01 6.02 -10.56
CA ALA A 129 4.65 5.86 -11.05
C ALA A 129 3.63 6.23 -9.97
N GLN A 130 2.63 7.02 -10.37
CA GLN A 130 1.54 7.47 -9.52
C GLN A 130 0.27 6.68 -9.85
N GLY A 131 -0.44 6.19 -8.82
CA GLY A 131 -1.76 5.60 -9.00
C GLY A 131 -2.14 4.54 -7.96
N GLY A 132 -3.36 4.04 -8.09
CA GLY A 132 -3.94 3.02 -7.23
C GLY A 132 -4.06 3.41 -5.76
N ARG A 133 -4.27 2.41 -4.89
CA ARG A 133 -4.54 2.60 -3.46
C ARG A 133 -3.46 3.35 -2.68
N HIS A 134 -2.20 3.23 -3.07
CA HIS A 134 -1.06 3.76 -2.32
C HIS A 134 -0.47 5.04 -2.91
N GLY A 135 -0.77 5.36 -4.17
CA GLY A 135 -0.14 6.47 -4.89
C GLY A 135 1.25 6.10 -5.40
N THR A 136 2.20 5.77 -4.52
CA THR A 136 3.60 5.44 -4.92
C THR A 136 4.08 4.12 -4.34
N ALA A 137 5.07 3.50 -5.00
CA ALA A 137 5.71 2.28 -4.52
C ALA A 137 6.44 2.48 -3.18
N LEU A 138 7.13 3.61 -3.02
CA LEU A 138 7.83 3.93 -1.77
C LEU A 138 6.86 4.17 -0.61
N TYR A 139 5.73 4.84 -0.87
CA TYR A 139 4.66 4.98 0.10
C TYR A 139 4.10 3.61 0.51
N ALA A 140 3.80 2.73 -0.46
CA ALA A 140 3.31 1.38 -0.18
C ALA A 140 4.27 0.60 0.72
N ALA A 141 5.57 0.56 0.40
CA ALA A 141 6.58 -0.08 1.22
C ALA A 141 6.69 0.52 2.63
N SER A 142 6.50 1.83 2.76
CA SER A 142 6.60 2.56 4.04
C SER A 142 5.42 2.29 4.97
N VAL A 143 4.20 2.15 4.45
CA VAL A 143 2.99 1.80 5.22
C VAL A 143 3.15 0.44 5.91
N TYR A 144 3.67 -0.55 5.18
CA TYR A 144 3.82 -1.93 5.67
C TYR A 144 5.23 -2.24 6.20
N ALA A 145 6.08 -1.22 6.34
CA ALA A 145 7.43 -1.33 6.90
C ALA A 145 8.38 -2.30 6.16
N HIS A 146 8.25 -2.43 4.84
CA HIS A 146 9.13 -3.26 4.03
C HIS A 146 10.47 -2.57 3.74
N GLU A 147 11.37 -2.54 4.73
CA GLU A 147 12.62 -1.79 4.69
C GLU A 147 13.54 -2.20 3.52
N THR A 148 13.64 -3.50 3.22
CA THR A 148 14.43 -4.01 2.08
C THR A 148 13.93 -3.44 0.75
N VAL A 149 12.61 -3.40 0.57
CA VAL A 149 11.97 -2.82 -0.62
C VAL A 149 12.20 -1.31 -0.67
N ALA A 150 12.00 -0.59 0.44
CA ALA A 150 12.22 0.85 0.49
C ALA A 150 13.68 1.22 0.13
N ARG A 151 14.66 0.50 0.67
CA ARG A 151 16.09 0.67 0.30
C ARG A 151 16.32 0.46 -1.19
N LEU A 152 15.72 -0.59 -1.77
CA LEU A 152 15.83 -0.88 -3.19
C LEU A 152 15.21 0.23 -4.04
N LEU A 153 14.02 0.71 -3.71
CA LEU A 153 13.33 1.79 -4.43
C LEU A 153 14.13 3.09 -4.38
N LEU A 154 14.61 3.48 -3.18
CA LEU A 154 15.45 4.67 -2.99
C LEU A 154 16.76 4.58 -3.78
N ALA A 155 17.42 3.42 -3.76
CA ALA A 155 18.63 3.17 -4.55
C ALA A 155 18.39 3.24 -6.07
N ARG A 156 17.14 3.07 -6.51
CA ARG A 156 16.72 3.16 -7.92
C ARG A 156 16.08 4.50 -8.27
N GLY A 157 16.20 5.51 -7.40
CA GLY A 157 15.78 6.88 -7.69
C GLY A 157 14.32 7.19 -7.38
N ALA A 158 13.69 6.44 -6.47
CA ALA A 158 12.40 6.83 -5.93
C ALA A 158 12.49 8.23 -5.28
N ASP A 159 11.55 9.11 -5.63
CA ASP A 159 11.40 10.40 -4.98
C ASP A 159 10.86 10.19 -3.56
N VAL A 160 11.74 10.39 -2.59
CA VAL A 160 11.45 10.24 -1.15
C VAL A 160 10.32 11.16 -0.67
N ASN A 161 10.10 12.28 -1.36
CA ASN A 161 9.11 13.29 -1.04
C ASN A 161 7.84 13.21 -1.90
N ALA A 162 7.75 12.20 -2.78
CA ALA A 162 6.53 11.98 -3.56
C ALA A 162 5.33 11.75 -2.63
N VAL A 163 4.23 12.42 -2.95
CA VAL A 163 2.99 12.35 -2.19
C VAL A 163 2.19 11.13 -2.64
N GLY A 164 2.04 10.15 -1.76
CA GLY A 164 1.14 9.02 -1.94
C GLY A 164 -0.31 9.37 -1.61
N CYS A 165 -1.14 8.35 -1.35
CA CYS A 165 -2.58 8.54 -1.17
C CYS A 165 -2.99 9.38 0.05
N ASN A 166 -2.21 9.33 1.15
CA ASN A 166 -2.52 10.05 2.39
C ASN A 166 -1.39 10.95 2.88
N GLY A 167 -0.33 11.13 2.09
CA GLY A 167 0.87 11.85 2.51
C GLY A 167 2.15 11.28 1.91
N THR A 168 3.29 11.74 2.41
CA THR A 168 4.62 11.23 2.03
C THR A 168 4.93 9.89 2.68
N ALA A 169 5.96 9.21 2.17
CA ALA A 169 6.50 7.99 2.79
C ALA A 169 6.90 8.20 4.26
N LEU A 170 7.48 9.35 4.60
CA LEU A 170 7.90 9.68 5.96
C LEU A 170 6.71 9.81 6.92
N GLN A 171 5.63 10.47 6.48
CA GLN A 171 4.41 10.59 7.28
C GLN A 171 3.76 9.22 7.52
N ALA A 172 3.71 8.35 6.49
CA ALA A 172 3.21 6.98 6.63
C ALA A 172 4.06 6.11 7.57
N ALA A 173 5.39 6.15 7.42
CA ALA A 173 6.32 5.42 8.30
C ALA A 173 6.23 5.92 9.75
N SER A 174 6.07 7.23 9.95
CA SER A 174 5.93 7.83 11.28
C SER A 174 4.65 7.37 11.98
N ARG A 175 3.57 7.15 11.23
CA ARG A 175 2.32 6.59 11.75
C ARG A 175 2.42 5.08 12.00
N TRP A 176 2.79 4.29 10.99
CA TRP A 176 2.62 2.83 11.02
C TRP A 176 3.92 2.06 11.18
N GLY A 177 5.01 2.55 10.61
CA GLY A 177 6.30 1.87 10.54
C GLY A 177 7.14 1.87 11.83
N PRO A 178 8.21 1.06 11.85
CA PRO A 178 9.23 1.09 12.89
C PRO A 178 10.11 2.34 12.73
N GLN A 179 10.82 2.69 13.81
CA GLN A 179 11.79 3.79 13.79
C GLN A 179 12.86 3.63 12.70
N SER A 180 13.27 2.39 12.37
CA SER A 180 14.28 2.14 11.33
C SER A 180 13.83 2.59 9.95
N MET A 181 12.54 2.46 9.62
CA MET A 181 11.98 2.96 8.35
C MET A 181 11.97 4.49 8.32
N VAL A 182 11.63 5.15 9.43
CA VAL A 182 11.67 6.61 9.56
C VAL A 182 13.10 7.12 9.37
N GLN A 183 14.06 6.48 10.05
CA GLN A 183 15.48 6.80 9.93
C GLN A 183 15.97 6.63 8.49
N LEU A 184 15.64 5.52 7.83
CA LEU A 184 15.99 5.28 6.43
C LEU A 184 15.54 6.42 5.51
N LEU A 185 14.28 6.85 5.64
CA LEU A 185 13.70 7.90 4.79
C LEU A 185 14.38 9.26 5.05
N LEU A 186 14.64 9.61 6.31
CA LEU A 186 15.35 10.83 6.69
C LEU A 186 16.79 10.85 6.12
N GLU A 187 17.51 9.73 6.24
CA GLU A 187 18.86 9.56 5.67
C GLU A 187 18.89 9.75 4.14
N HIS A 188 17.76 9.53 3.46
CA HIS A 188 17.61 9.73 2.01
C HIS A 188 16.98 11.08 1.65
N GLY A 189 16.88 12.02 2.59
CA GLY A 189 16.45 13.40 2.32
C GLY A 189 14.94 13.62 2.34
N ALA A 190 14.19 12.78 3.07
CA ALA A 190 12.79 13.07 3.35
C ALA A 190 12.64 14.43 4.06
N ASP A 191 11.71 15.25 3.58
CA ASP A 191 11.36 16.51 4.21
C ASP A 191 10.62 16.25 5.53
N VAL A 192 11.33 16.46 6.64
CA VAL A 192 10.83 16.27 8.00
C VAL A 192 9.61 17.15 8.31
N ASN A 193 9.47 18.26 7.60
CA ASN A 193 8.41 19.25 7.77
C ASN A 193 7.39 19.21 6.64
N ALA A 194 7.37 18.16 5.81
CA ALA A 194 6.33 17.99 4.80
C ALA A 194 4.94 18.07 5.45
N GLU A 195 4.08 18.92 4.89
CA GLU A 195 2.72 19.17 5.37
C GLU A 195 1.69 18.59 4.40
N GLY A 196 0.57 18.11 4.94
CA GLY A 196 -0.62 17.77 4.17
C GLY A 196 -1.09 16.32 4.37
N GLY A 197 -1.93 15.87 3.44
CA GLY A 197 -2.52 14.53 3.50
C GLY A 197 -3.40 14.31 4.74
N ALA A 198 -3.75 13.05 5.01
CA ALA A 198 -4.58 12.67 6.16
C ALA A 198 -3.79 12.63 7.47
N TYR A 199 -2.45 12.64 7.39
CA TYR A 199 -1.56 12.49 8.54
C TYR A 199 -1.03 13.82 9.09
N GLY A 200 -1.13 14.92 8.33
CA GLY A 200 -0.56 16.21 8.74
C GLY A 200 0.96 16.22 8.57
N THR A 201 1.75 16.50 9.60
CA THR A 201 3.21 16.32 9.57
C THR A 201 3.62 14.94 10.07
N ALA A 202 4.85 14.52 9.78
CA ALA A 202 5.42 13.28 10.34
C ALA A 202 5.41 13.29 11.88
N LEU A 203 5.70 14.45 12.48
CA LEU A 203 5.70 14.63 13.93
C LEU A 203 4.30 14.47 14.52
N GLN A 204 3.27 15.02 13.88
CA GLN A 204 1.88 14.86 14.30
C GLN A 204 1.43 13.40 14.21
N ALA A 205 1.77 12.72 13.11
CA ALA A 205 1.45 11.31 12.90
C ALA A 205 2.08 10.40 13.98
N ALA A 206 3.36 10.59 14.29
CA ALA A 206 4.05 9.86 15.36
C ALA A 206 3.50 10.19 16.75
N SER A 207 3.09 11.44 16.97
CA SER A 207 2.55 11.90 18.25
C SER A 207 1.17 11.31 18.53
N MET A 208 0.29 11.28 17.52
CA MET A 208 -1.01 10.61 17.59
C MET A 208 -0.86 9.12 17.90
N GLU A 209 0.17 8.49 17.31
CA GLU A 209 0.48 7.09 17.58
C GLU A 209 1.36 6.88 18.82
N GLY A 210 1.60 7.90 19.65
CA GLY A 210 2.36 7.79 20.90
C GLY A 210 3.78 7.22 20.72
N LYS A 211 4.36 7.27 19.52
CA LYS A 211 5.64 6.65 19.20
C LYS A 211 6.80 7.54 19.66
N LYS A 212 7.06 7.55 20.98
CA LYS A 212 8.08 8.41 21.61
C LYS A 212 9.43 8.42 20.89
N ASN A 213 9.98 7.26 20.55
CA ASN A 213 11.29 7.20 19.90
C ASN A 213 11.28 7.82 18.49
N VAL A 214 10.15 7.70 17.77
CA VAL A 214 9.97 8.35 16.46
C VAL A 214 9.80 9.86 16.62
N VAL A 215 9.01 10.30 17.61
CA VAL A 215 8.86 11.73 17.95
C VAL A 215 10.23 12.34 18.27
N GLN A 216 11.01 11.69 19.13
CA GLN A 216 12.36 12.13 19.48
C GLN A 216 13.25 12.22 18.25
N LEU A 217 13.29 11.17 17.42
CA LEU A 217 14.07 11.16 16.18
C LEU A 217 13.68 12.32 15.24
N LEU A 218 12.38 12.57 15.04
CA LEU A 218 11.92 13.65 14.16
C LEU A 218 12.33 15.03 14.69
N LEU A 219 12.25 15.25 16.01
CA LEU A 219 12.72 16.49 16.65
C LEU A 219 14.23 16.68 16.50
N GLU A 220 15.02 15.62 16.67
CA GLU A 220 16.47 15.62 16.43
C GLU A 220 16.83 15.98 14.97
N TRP A 221 15.95 15.63 14.03
CA TRP A 221 16.07 15.98 12.61
C TRP A 221 15.45 17.35 12.24
N GLY A 222 15.00 18.14 13.23
CA GLY A 222 14.52 19.50 13.00
C GLY A 222 13.05 19.61 12.61
N ALA A 223 12.21 18.66 13.02
CA ALA A 223 10.76 18.81 12.92
C ALA A 223 10.28 20.06 13.69
N ASP A 224 9.45 20.87 13.05
CA ASP A 224 8.80 22.01 13.70
C ASP A 224 7.71 21.51 14.67
N VAL A 225 8.02 21.62 15.96
CA VAL A 225 7.16 21.21 17.08
C VAL A 225 5.79 21.91 17.08
N ASN A 226 5.71 23.11 16.50
CA ASN A 226 4.53 23.96 16.48
C ASN A 226 3.83 24.01 15.13
N ALA A 227 4.27 23.20 14.16
CA ALA A 227 3.63 23.12 12.84
C ALA A 227 2.14 22.79 12.95
N GLN A 228 1.35 23.50 12.14
CA GLN A 228 -0.10 23.35 12.06
C GLN A 228 -0.54 22.85 10.69
N ALA A 229 -0.36 21.54 10.46
CA ALA A 229 -0.80 20.86 9.24
C ALA A 229 -1.98 19.90 9.49
N GLY A 230 -2.77 19.66 8.43
CA GLY A 230 -3.78 18.61 8.40
C GLY A 230 -4.93 18.77 9.43
N PRO A 231 -5.67 17.69 9.73
CA PRO A 231 -6.85 17.73 10.61
C PRO A 231 -6.51 17.73 12.11
N HIS A 232 -5.24 17.48 12.47
CA HIS A 232 -4.80 17.16 13.83
C HIS A 232 -4.30 18.38 14.63
N GLY A 233 -4.22 19.57 14.02
CA GLY A 233 -3.74 20.77 14.71
C GLY A 233 -2.21 20.78 14.83
N THR A 234 -1.67 20.79 16.05
CA THR A 234 -0.22 20.68 16.32
C THR A 234 0.13 19.25 16.78
N ALA A 235 1.43 18.93 16.90
CA ALA A 235 1.85 17.64 17.47
C ALA A 235 1.30 17.41 18.89
N LEU A 236 1.18 18.48 19.68
CA LEU A 236 0.60 18.43 21.02
C LEU A 236 -0.90 18.08 21.00
N HIS A 237 -1.66 18.65 20.06
CA HIS A 237 -3.07 18.28 19.85
C HIS A 237 -3.21 16.83 19.41
N ALA A 238 -2.36 16.39 18.47
CA ALA A 238 -2.36 15.02 17.96
C ALA A 238 -2.08 13.99 19.08
N ALA A 239 -1.12 14.28 19.96
CA ALA A 239 -0.83 13.43 21.13
C ALA A 239 -2.05 13.28 22.06
N GLN A 240 -2.82 14.35 22.27
CA GLN A 240 -4.04 14.32 23.09
C GLN A 240 -5.18 13.53 22.42
N ASP A 241 -5.36 13.69 21.10
CA ASP A 241 -6.36 12.93 20.34
C ASP A 241 -6.06 11.43 20.38
N GLY A 242 -4.79 11.06 20.17
CA GLY A 242 -4.35 9.67 20.25
C GLY A 242 -4.60 9.03 21.63
N VAL A 243 -4.40 9.76 22.72
CA VAL A 243 -4.71 9.28 24.08
C VAL A 243 -6.21 8.99 24.25
N SER A 244 -7.07 9.81 23.65
CA SER A 244 -8.52 9.65 23.73
C SER A 244 -9.03 8.47 22.90
N GLU A 245 -8.49 8.29 21.70
CA GLU A 245 -8.81 7.14 20.82
C GLU A 245 -8.30 5.81 21.39
N ARG A 246 -7.17 5.82 22.11
CA ARG A 246 -6.58 4.63 22.77
C ARG A 246 -7.23 4.26 24.10
N GLY A 247 -8.35 4.90 24.46
CA GLY A 247 -9.00 4.94 25.76
C GLY A 247 -9.40 3.62 26.45
N LEU A 248 -8.78 2.47 26.14
CA LEU A 248 -9.00 1.20 26.86
C LEU A 248 -7.75 0.31 27.07
N TYR A 249 -6.50 0.70 26.78
CA TYR A 249 -5.41 -0.31 26.89
C TYR A 249 -4.07 0.07 27.55
N TYR A 250 -3.57 1.32 27.56
CA TYR A 250 -2.29 1.62 28.24
C TYR A 250 -2.20 3.04 28.82
N PRO A 251 -2.45 3.22 30.14
CA PRO A 251 -2.19 4.49 30.83
C PRO A 251 -0.69 4.66 31.06
N GLY A 252 0.02 5.41 30.20
CA GLY A 252 1.42 5.78 30.42
C GLY A 252 2.11 6.45 29.25
N GLU A 253 2.00 5.89 28.04
CA GLU A 253 2.84 6.30 26.90
C GLU A 253 2.48 7.69 26.33
N GLY A 254 1.21 8.09 26.36
CA GLY A 254 0.78 9.40 25.87
C GLY A 254 1.36 10.58 26.67
N ASN A 255 1.61 10.37 27.96
CA ASN A 255 2.18 11.42 28.82
C ASN A 255 3.66 11.68 28.50
N GLU A 256 4.40 10.65 28.06
CA GLU A 256 5.81 10.80 27.72
C GLU A 256 6.00 11.58 26.42
N VAL A 257 5.13 11.37 25.42
CA VAL A 257 5.15 12.17 24.18
C VAL A 257 4.78 13.62 24.46
N VAL A 258 3.75 13.87 25.26
CA VAL A 258 3.38 15.24 25.67
C VAL A 258 4.54 15.93 26.38
N GLN A 259 5.17 15.27 27.36
CA GLN A 259 6.32 15.84 28.07
C GLN A 259 7.48 16.11 27.12
N LEU A 260 7.80 15.16 26.22
CA LEU A 260 8.87 15.33 25.24
C LEU A 260 8.62 16.53 24.33
N LEU A 261 7.40 16.72 23.85
CA LEU A 261 7.02 17.88 23.02
C LEU A 261 7.15 19.20 23.80
N LEU A 262 6.72 19.23 25.07
CA LEU A 262 6.86 20.41 25.94
C LEU A 262 8.33 20.75 26.19
N ASP A 263 9.17 19.75 26.44
CA ASP A 263 10.62 19.92 26.63
C ASP A 263 11.29 20.52 25.37
N HIS A 264 10.70 20.32 24.20
CA HIS A 264 11.15 20.88 22.92
C HIS A 264 10.42 22.18 22.52
N GLY A 265 9.66 22.80 23.42
CA GLY A 265 9.05 24.12 23.20
C GLY A 265 7.71 24.09 22.46
N ALA A 266 6.94 23.00 22.58
CA ALA A 266 5.55 22.98 22.13
C ALA A 266 4.73 24.07 22.83
N ASP A 267 4.06 24.91 22.05
CA ASP A 267 3.20 25.97 22.54
C ASP A 267 1.81 25.42 22.90
N VAL A 268 1.47 25.53 24.19
CA VAL A 268 0.20 25.07 24.78
C VAL A 268 -0.98 26.00 24.49
N SER A 269 -0.71 27.22 24.01
CA SER A 269 -1.73 28.25 23.77
C SER A 269 -2.30 28.23 22.35
N VAL A 270 -1.72 27.39 21.49
CA VAL A 270 -2.10 27.29 20.09
C VAL A 270 -3.51 26.74 19.97
N GLU A 271 -4.42 27.51 19.35
CA GLU A 271 -5.78 27.03 19.08
C GLU A 271 -5.82 26.17 17.81
N ARG A 272 -6.67 25.12 17.81
CA ARG A 272 -6.95 24.36 16.58
C ARG A 272 -7.60 25.28 15.56
N LYS A 273 -7.04 25.34 14.35
CA LYS A 273 -7.77 25.92 13.22
C LYS A 273 -9.10 25.17 13.06
N PRO A 274 -10.22 25.89 12.88
CA PRO A 274 -11.50 25.24 12.63
C PRO A 274 -11.36 24.35 11.39
N ARG A 275 -11.80 23.09 11.49
CA ARG A 275 -11.84 22.21 10.31
C ARG A 275 -12.64 22.95 9.23
N PRO A 276 -12.11 23.17 8.02
CA PRO A 276 -12.94 23.69 6.94
C PRO A 276 -14.15 22.77 6.83
N SER A 277 -15.34 23.35 6.76
CA SER A 277 -16.59 22.62 6.58
C SER A 277 -16.60 21.99 5.20
N VAL A 278 -15.91 20.86 5.05
CA VAL A 278 -15.93 20.05 3.85
C VAL A 278 -17.27 19.32 3.84
N PHE A 279 -18.11 19.69 2.89
CA PHE A 279 -19.28 18.90 2.50
C PHE A 279 -18.77 17.54 2.02
N ILE A 280 -18.93 16.50 2.84
CA ILE A 280 -18.70 15.11 2.42
C ILE A 280 -20.01 14.65 1.78
N PRO A 281 -20.03 14.35 0.47
CA PRO A 281 -21.21 13.73 -0.13
C PRO A 281 -21.47 12.40 0.58
N GLU A 282 -22.70 12.18 1.05
CA GLU A 282 -23.13 10.89 1.58
C GLU A 282 -22.81 9.80 0.53
N GLY A 283 -21.79 8.97 0.83
CA GLY A 283 -21.29 7.94 -0.09
C GLY A 283 -19.76 7.84 -0.18
N SER A 284 -19.01 8.85 0.26
CA SER A 284 -17.54 8.73 0.32
C SER A 284 -17.14 7.95 1.58
N VAL A 285 -17.03 6.63 1.44
CA VAL A 285 -16.51 5.74 2.48
C VAL A 285 -15.02 6.06 2.68
N ALA A 286 -14.72 7.00 3.58
CA ALA A 286 -13.42 7.01 4.22
C ALA A 286 -13.37 5.72 5.05
N GLY A 287 -12.86 4.64 4.46
CA GLY A 287 -12.68 3.39 5.17
C GLY A 287 -11.93 3.67 6.46
N GLU A 288 -12.47 3.21 7.58
CA GLU A 288 -11.80 3.27 8.87
C GLU A 288 -10.37 2.76 8.70
N LEU A 289 -9.40 3.68 8.84
CA LEU A 289 -7.98 3.37 8.73
C LEU A 289 -7.54 2.68 10.02
N THR A 290 -8.02 1.45 10.19
CA THR A 290 -7.48 0.50 11.14
C THR A 290 -6.09 0.06 10.67
N LYS A 291 -5.23 -0.34 11.61
CA LYS A 291 -3.86 -0.77 11.34
C LYS A 291 -3.87 -1.77 10.16
N PRO A 292 -3.01 -1.61 9.13
CA PRO A 292 -2.92 -2.61 8.08
C PRO A 292 -2.58 -3.98 8.72
N GLY A 293 -3.47 -4.96 8.57
CA GLY A 293 -3.39 -6.27 9.23
C GLY A 293 -4.38 -6.52 10.39
N SER A 294 -5.35 -5.63 10.66
CA SER A 294 -6.47 -5.90 11.59
C SER A 294 -7.74 -6.43 10.92
N THR A 295 -7.68 -6.79 9.64
CA THR A 295 -8.71 -7.66 9.06
C THR A 295 -8.50 -9.05 9.64
N SER A 296 -9.51 -9.58 10.33
CA SER A 296 -9.63 -11.00 10.61
C SER A 296 -9.30 -11.77 9.33
N ASP A 297 -8.22 -12.54 9.36
CA ASP A 297 -8.11 -13.74 8.56
C ASP A 297 -9.36 -14.57 8.91
N GLU A 298 -10.41 -14.44 8.11
CA GLU A 298 -11.35 -15.54 7.92
C GLU A 298 -10.54 -16.62 7.22
N SER A 299 -9.85 -17.41 8.05
CA SER A 299 -9.55 -18.78 7.73
C SER A 299 -10.87 -19.45 7.38
N ASP A 300 -11.18 -19.52 6.09
CA ASP A 300 -12.03 -20.56 5.54
C ASP A 300 -11.26 -21.88 5.68
N ASP A 301 -11.27 -22.36 6.92
CA ASP A 301 -11.01 -23.73 7.32
C ASP A 301 -12.30 -24.49 7.05
N GLU A 302 -12.51 -24.98 5.83
CA GLU A 302 -13.45 -26.08 5.60
C GLU A 302 -12.83 -27.16 4.72
N SER A 303 -13.09 -28.39 5.17
CA SER A 303 -12.41 -29.66 4.88
C SER A 303 -12.70 -30.25 3.51
#